data_AF-A0A2C5WW25-F1
#
_entry.id   AF-A0A2C5WW25-F1
#
_cell.length_a   1.000
_cell.length_b   1.000
_cell.length_c   1.000
_cell.angle_alpha   90.00
_cell.angle_beta   90.00
_cell.angle_gamma   90.00
#
_symmetry.space_group_name_H-M   'P 1'
#
loop_
_entity.id
_entity.type
_entity.pdbx_description
1 polymer ?
#
loop_
_entity_poly.entity_id
_entity_poly.type
_entity_poly.pdbx_seq_one_letter_code
_entity_poly.pdbx_strand_id
1 'polypeptide(L)'
;MSHARVEEVSDSDSDPSEAHLSDFEDGDIIRQVTPSARSYPASTSMHPSAAPQQTAAAAAAAAAQRQHSFGPPTDAFKNAHVLYPIYFDASRTRAQGRRVGKDLAVASPLARTIAEACSMLRLQPMLEPSKTHPKDWANPGRVRVRYPPAELRGSDVPEIHNKHQLYMLVAQYMRQNPTTDKCDSLRTPIPSLPLPMPKEDEDWPHPAVPRGWKMNEFLPLLSPALTGGGVSEDLFKDMMKHMQNGGNPMAALMGGSDPGATMGASEPAAKKKKDKKGKGKA
;
A
#
# COMPACT_ATOMS: atom_id res chain seq x y z
N MET A 1 -21.31 10.47 -53.66
CA MET A 1 -20.71 11.03 -52.44
C MET A 1 -21.77 11.89 -51.78
N SER A 2 -22.48 11.35 -50.80
CA SER A 2 -23.57 12.03 -50.10
C SER A 2 -22.99 13.03 -49.09
N HIS A 3 -23.33 14.31 -49.24
CA HIS A 3 -22.94 15.37 -48.33
C HIS A 3 -23.68 15.22 -46.98
N ALA A 4 -22.92 15.21 -45.88
CA ALA A 4 -23.49 15.28 -44.54
C ALA A 4 -24.01 16.71 -44.28
N ARG A 5 -25.28 16.84 -43.89
CA ARG A 5 -25.85 18.08 -43.34
C ARG A 5 -25.77 18.00 -41.81
N VAL A 6 -25.24 19.03 -41.19
CA VAL A 6 -25.26 19.21 -39.73
C VAL A 6 -26.39 20.18 -39.40
N GLU A 7 -27.32 19.73 -38.56
CA GLU A 7 -28.44 20.49 -38.04
C GLU A 7 -28.00 21.09 -36.70
N GLU A 8 -28.02 22.42 -36.58
CA GLU A 8 -27.65 23.10 -35.34
C GLU A 8 -28.85 23.07 -34.37
N VAL A 9 -28.70 22.33 -33.28
CA VAL A 9 -29.61 22.36 -32.14
C VAL A 9 -29.24 23.55 -31.25
N SER A 10 -30.18 24.47 -31.07
CA SER A 10 -30.02 25.62 -30.17
C SER A 10 -30.07 25.13 -28.73
N ASP A 11 -28.95 25.20 -28.02
CA ASP A 11 -28.89 24.94 -26.57
C ASP A 11 -29.60 26.09 -25.85
N SER A 12 -30.76 25.78 -25.26
CA SER A 12 -31.56 26.73 -24.49
C SER A 12 -31.03 26.72 -23.05
N ASP A 13 -30.04 27.55 -22.78
CA ASP A 13 -29.43 27.76 -21.46
C ASP A 13 -30.45 28.41 -20.51
N SER A 14 -31.11 27.61 -19.68
CA SER A 14 -31.94 28.08 -18.58
C SER A 14 -31.17 27.89 -17.29
N ASP A 15 -30.44 28.93 -16.89
CA ASP A 15 -29.68 28.99 -15.65
C ASP A 15 -30.64 28.93 -14.44
N PRO A 16 -30.49 27.96 -13.52
CA PRO A 16 -31.28 27.92 -12.30
C PRO A 16 -30.92 29.13 -11.41
N SER A 17 -31.94 29.81 -10.88
CA SER A 17 -31.73 31.01 -10.04
C SER A 17 -30.84 30.70 -8.83
N GLU A 18 -29.75 31.45 -8.68
CA GLU A 18 -28.87 31.36 -7.53
C GLU A 18 -29.61 31.79 -6.25
N ALA A 19 -29.71 30.88 -5.29
CA ALA A 19 -30.20 31.20 -3.95
C ALA A 19 -29.19 32.13 -3.26
N HIS A 20 -29.62 33.37 -2.97
CA HIS A 20 -28.78 34.40 -2.36
C HIS A 20 -28.57 34.09 -0.87
N LEU A 21 -27.30 34.04 -0.44
CA LEU A 21 -26.85 33.69 0.92
C LEU A 21 -27.41 34.58 2.05
N SER A 22 -28.17 35.64 1.74
CA SER A 22 -28.81 36.51 2.73
C SER A 22 -30.16 35.98 3.25
N ASP A 23 -30.70 34.90 2.68
CA ASP A 23 -31.97 34.30 3.11
C ASP A 23 -31.79 33.25 4.23
N PHE A 24 -30.54 33.00 4.64
CA PHE A 24 -30.23 32.10 5.75
C PHE A 24 -30.29 32.87 7.08
N GLU A 25 -31.38 32.73 7.82
CA GLU A 25 -31.50 33.29 9.18
C GLU A 25 -30.76 32.40 10.20
N ASP A 26 -30.03 33.04 11.13
CA ASP A 26 -29.17 32.42 12.16
C ASP A 26 -29.93 31.53 13.18
N GLY A 27 -31.25 31.37 13.01
CA GLY A 27 -32.13 30.54 13.84
C GLY A 27 -32.24 29.08 13.41
N ASP A 28 -31.86 28.73 12.17
CA ASP A 28 -31.96 27.36 11.64
C ASP A 28 -30.77 26.46 12.03
N ILE A 29 -29.84 26.98 12.83
CA ILE A 29 -28.69 26.23 13.34
C ILE A 29 -29.15 25.37 14.53
N ILE A 30 -29.41 24.09 14.29
CA ILE A 30 -29.65 23.08 15.33
C ILE A 30 -28.43 23.01 16.28
N ARG A 31 -28.53 23.64 17.45
CA ARG A 31 -27.53 23.56 18.51
C ARG A 31 -27.57 22.18 19.17
N GLN A 32 -26.43 21.48 19.18
CA GLN A 32 -26.25 20.26 19.97
C GLN A 32 -26.34 20.58 21.47
N VAL A 33 -27.34 19.99 22.13
CA VAL A 33 -27.46 19.99 23.60
C VAL A 33 -26.44 19.01 24.16
N THR A 34 -25.47 19.50 24.93
CA THR A 34 -24.56 18.65 25.71
C THR A 34 -25.31 18.02 26.88
N PRO A 35 -25.36 16.68 27.03
CA PRO A 35 -25.92 16.08 28.23
C PRO A 35 -24.98 16.33 29.42
N SER A 36 -25.55 16.94 30.45
CA SER A 36 -24.93 17.19 31.75
C SER A 36 -24.43 15.89 32.38
N ALA A 37 -23.26 15.97 33.02
CA ALA A 37 -22.55 14.86 33.65
C ALA A 37 -23.40 14.16 34.72
N ARG A 38 -23.72 12.88 34.51
CA ARG A 38 -24.19 11.97 35.57
C ARG A 38 -22.98 11.30 36.22
N SER A 39 -22.74 11.62 37.47
CA SER A 39 -21.85 10.91 38.38
C SER A 39 -22.44 9.54 38.73
N TYR A 40 -21.72 8.46 38.44
CA TYR A 40 -21.98 7.13 38.99
C TYR A 40 -20.96 6.82 40.09
N PRO A 41 -21.36 6.25 41.24
CA PRO A 41 -20.42 5.86 42.28
C PRO A 41 -19.63 4.60 41.86
N ALA A 42 -18.35 4.61 42.24
CA ALA A 42 -17.38 3.56 41.95
C ALA A 42 -17.69 2.27 42.74
N SER A 43 -17.75 1.15 42.02
CA SER A 43 -17.71 -0.19 42.60
C SER A 43 -16.25 -0.63 42.70
N THR A 44 -15.72 -0.64 43.91
CA THR A 44 -14.41 -1.20 44.27
C THR A 44 -14.44 -2.72 44.09
N SER A 45 -13.67 -3.25 43.14
CA SER A 45 -13.24 -4.65 43.15
C SER A 45 -11.72 -4.71 43.25
N MET A 46 -11.24 -5.18 44.40
CA MET A 46 -9.84 -5.46 44.64
C MET A 46 -9.50 -6.85 44.11
N HIS A 47 -8.57 -6.93 43.16
CA HIS A 47 -7.83 -8.15 42.87
C HIS A 47 -6.35 -7.92 43.21
N PRO A 48 -5.67 -8.88 43.87
CA PRO A 48 -4.31 -8.70 44.35
C PRO A 48 -3.27 -8.92 43.25
N SER A 49 -2.16 -8.23 43.46
CA SER A 49 -0.96 -8.10 42.64
C SER A 49 -0.30 -9.42 42.20
N ALA A 50 0.15 -9.44 40.94
CA ALA A 50 1.27 -10.25 40.48
C ALA A 50 2.14 -9.44 39.49
N ALA A 51 3.38 -9.15 39.92
CA ALA A 51 4.61 -8.77 39.20
C ALA A 51 4.58 -7.83 37.97
N PRO A 52 5.33 -6.70 37.99
CA PRO A 52 5.57 -5.86 36.82
C PRO A 52 6.90 -6.24 36.14
N GLN A 53 6.87 -7.04 35.07
CA GLN A 53 8.08 -7.23 34.24
C GLN A 53 7.84 -7.30 32.72
N GLN A 54 6.65 -6.92 32.24
CA GLN A 54 6.32 -6.94 30.80
C GLN A 54 6.03 -5.58 30.15
N THR A 55 6.13 -4.46 30.88
CA THR A 55 5.76 -3.14 30.34
C THR A 55 6.79 -2.57 29.37
N ALA A 56 8.06 -2.96 29.44
CA ALA A 56 9.10 -2.44 28.54
C ALA A 56 8.97 -3.00 27.10
N ALA A 57 8.66 -4.29 26.95
CA ALA A 57 8.49 -4.92 25.63
C ALA A 57 7.20 -4.46 24.93
N ALA A 58 6.12 -4.27 25.68
CA ALA A 58 4.87 -3.74 25.14
C ALA A 58 4.97 -2.26 24.75
N ALA A 59 5.70 -1.44 25.53
CA ALA A 59 5.96 -0.04 25.19
C ALA A 59 6.89 0.11 23.97
N ALA A 60 7.90 -0.76 23.85
CA ALA A 60 8.78 -0.80 22.68
C ALA A 60 8.04 -1.28 21.42
N ALA A 61 7.15 -2.26 21.53
CA ALA A 61 6.29 -2.71 20.44
C ALA A 61 5.27 -1.63 20.03
N ALA A 62 4.68 -0.91 20.98
CA ALA A 62 3.79 0.23 20.70
C ALA A 62 4.54 1.44 20.10
N ALA A 63 5.80 1.67 20.49
CA ALA A 63 6.67 2.68 19.90
C ALA A 63 7.14 2.28 18.48
N ALA A 64 7.38 0.99 18.23
CA ALA A 64 7.70 0.46 16.89
C ALA A 64 6.47 0.49 15.96
N GLN A 65 5.27 0.23 16.48
CA GLN A 65 4.01 0.39 15.74
C GLN A 65 3.71 1.84 15.34
N ARG A 66 4.33 2.83 16.00
CA ARG A 66 4.21 4.25 15.62
C ARG A 66 5.07 4.64 14.43
N GLN A 67 5.92 3.75 13.93
CA GLN A 67 6.86 4.14 12.90
C GLN A 67 6.13 4.46 11.61
N HIS A 68 5.30 3.59 11.01
CA HIS A 68 4.37 3.99 9.93
C HIS A 68 3.11 3.14 9.99
N SER A 69 1.93 3.75 10.08
CA SER A 69 0.69 2.96 10.04
C SER A 69 0.43 2.47 8.61
N PHE A 70 0.16 1.17 8.47
CA PHE A 70 -0.28 0.55 7.21
C PHE A 70 -1.78 0.30 7.32
N GLY A 71 -2.57 0.77 6.35
CA GLY A 71 -4.00 0.48 6.36
C GLY A 71 -4.84 1.36 5.43
N PRO A 72 -6.15 1.05 5.31
CA PRO A 72 -7.08 1.91 4.59
C PRO A 72 -7.16 3.28 5.28
N PRO A 73 -7.39 4.35 4.51
CA PRO A 73 -7.52 5.68 5.10
C PRO A 73 -8.72 5.71 6.03
N THR A 74 -8.45 5.87 7.33
CA THR A 74 -9.48 6.20 8.30
C THR A 74 -9.93 7.65 8.10
N ASP A 75 -11.11 7.99 8.61
CA ASP A 75 -11.65 9.35 8.59
C ASP A 75 -10.65 10.40 9.10
N ALA A 76 -9.79 9.98 10.02
CA ALA A 76 -8.75 10.80 10.60
C ALA A 76 -7.75 11.34 9.54
N PHE A 77 -7.56 10.66 8.41
CA PHE A 77 -6.65 11.04 7.33
C PHE A 77 -7.34 11.68 6.11
N LYS A 78 -8.64 11.99 6.18
CA LYS A 78 -9.38 12.63 5.06
C LYS A 78 -8.73 13.93 4.60
N ASN A 79 -8.32 14.78 5.55
CA ASN A 79 -7.72 16.09 5.29
C ASN A 79 -6.18 16.09 5.43
N ALA A 80 -5.55 14.92 5.47
CA ALA A 80 -4.11 14.80 5.62
C ALA A 80 -3.35 15.25 4.37
N HIS A 81 -2.13 15.74 4.53
CA HIS A 81 -1.26 16.03 3.40
C HIS A 81 -0.86 14.75 2.68
N VAL A 82 -0.96 14.74 1.36
CA VAL A 82 -0.61 13.59 0.54
C VAL A 82 0.75 13.81 -0.13
N LEU A 83 1.64 12.84 0.05
CA LEU A 83 2.96 12.76 -0.57
C LEU A 83 3.01 11.52 -1.48
N TYR A 84 3.59 11.70 -2.67
CA TYR A 84 3.89 10.61 -3.60
C TYR A 84 5.39 10.59 -3.93
N PRO A 85 5.96 9.42 -4.25
CA PRO A 85 7.36 9.29 -4.67
C PRO A 85 7.78 10.26 -5.79
N ILE A 86 6.96 10.40 -6.84
CA ILE A 86 7.24 11.27 -7.99
C ILE A 86 7.53 12.73 -7.61
N TYR A 87 7.07 13.21 -6.45
CA TYR A 87 7.36 14.58 -6.01
C TYR A 87 8.85 14.84 -5.79
N PHE A 88 9.62 13.79 -5.49
CA PHE A 88 11.04 13.84 -5.17
C PHE A 88 11.94 13.27 -6.25
N ASP A 89 11.37 12.82 -7.37
CA ASP A 89 12.10 12.09 -8.41
C ASP A 89 12.96 13.01 -9.30
N ALA A 90 14.26 12.76 -9.33
CA ALA A 90 15.23 13.50 -10.15
C ALA A 90 15.08 13.25 -11.66
N SER A 91 14.54 12.09 -12.06
CA SER A 91 14.33 11.72 -13.47
C SER A 91 13.15 12.45 -14.12
N ARG A 92 12.25 13.01 -13.29
CA ARG A 92 11.02 13.68 -13.70
C ARG A 92 11.20 15.18 -13.69
N THR A 93 10.61 15.89 -14.65
CA THR A 93 10.53 17.36 -14.63
C THR A 93 9.41 17.85 -13.69
N ARG A 94 9.36 19.17 -13.42
CA ARG A 94 8.26 19.76 -12.63
C ARG A 94 6.90 19.55 -13.29
N ALA A 95 6.82 19.64 -14.61
CA ALA A 95 5.60 19.36 -15.38
C ALA A 95 5.16 17.89 -15.26
N GLN A 96 6.14 16.97 -15.18
CA GLN A 96 5.90 15.54 -15.01
C GLN A 96 5.45 15.15 -13.60
N GLY A 97 5.77 15.97 -12.58
CA GLY A 97 5.23 15.77 -11.23
C GLY A 97 6.20 16.13 -10.10
N ARG A 98 7.48 16.35 -10.41
CA ARG A 98 8.48 16.75 -9.41
C ARG A 98 8.07 18.05 -8.73
N ARG A 99 8.16 18.10 -7.40
CA ARG A 99 7.77 19.27 -6.59
C ARG A 99 8.96 19.99 -5.96
N VAL A 100 10.12 19.32 -5.88
CA VAL A 100 11.37 19.90 -5.34
C VAL A 100 12.31 20.39 -6.45
N GLY A 101 13.28 21.21 -6.06
CA GLY A 101 14.40 21.63 -6.92
C GLY A 101 15.21 20.43 -7.40
N LYS A 102 15.84 20.53 -8.57
CA LYS A 102 16.59 19.39 -9.15
C LYS A 102 17.74 18.95 -8.24
N ASP A 103 18.37 19.88 -7.53
CA ASP A 103 19.52 19.65 -6.66
C ASP A 103 19.15 18.93 -5.34
N LEU A 104 17.87 18.94 -4.98
CA LEU A 104 17.34 18.22 -3.82
C LEU A 104 16.63 16.92 -4.21
N ALA A 105 16.33 16.72 -5.50
CA ALA A 105 15.66 15.54 -5.98
C ALA A 105 16.59 14.30 -5.91
N VAL A 106 15.99 13.12 -5.74
CA VAL A 106 16.71 11.85 -5.60
C VAL A 106 16.37 10.88 -6.72
N ALA A 107 17.28 9.96 -7.01
CA ALA A 107 17.00 8.84 -7.90
C ALA A 107 16.12 7.81 -7.19
N SER A 108 15.14 7.25 -7.90
CA SER A 108 14.28 6.16 -7.41
C SER A 108 13.68 6.40 -6.01
N PRO A 109 12.97 7.51 -5.76
CA PRO A 109 12.34 7.77 -4.46
C PRO A 109 11.35 6.66 -4.11
N LEU A 110 11.31 6.23 -2.85
CA LEU A 110 10.36 5.23 -2.35
C LEU A 110 9.38 5.84 -1.35
N ALA A 111 8.13 5.38 -1.39
CA ALA A 111 7.11 5.83 -0.44
C ALA A 111 7.44 5.46 1.02
N ARG A 112 8.16 4.35 1.22
CA ARG A 112 8.59 3.93 2.56
C ARG A 112 9.60 4.90 3.17
N THR A 113 10.62 5.31 2.42
CA THR A 113 11.58 6.34 2.85
C THR A 113 10.92 7.69 3.11
N ILE A 114 9.87 8.05 2.35
CA ILE A 114 9.07 9.25 2.63
C ILE A 114 8.36 9.13 3.99
N ALA A 115 7.79 7.96 4.25
CA ALA A 115 7.15 7.70 5.52
C ALA A 115 8.18 7.83 6.66
N GLU A 116 9.33 7.17 6.54
CA GLU A 116 10.47 7.22 7.50
C GLU A 116 10.89 8.66 7.79
N ALA A 117 11.09 9.47 6.75
CA ALA A 117 11.39 10.89 6.86
C ALA A 117 10.32 11.62 7.70
N CYS A 118 9.05 11.37 7.42
CA CYS A 118 7.94 12.01 8.13
C CYS A 118 7.88 11.60 9.61
N SER A 119 8.20 10.34 9.95
CA SER A 119 8.26 9.91 11.35
C SER A 119 9.45 10.49 12.10
N MET A 120 10.59 10.65 11.43
CA MET A 120 11.75 11.36 11.98
C MET A 120 11.43 12.84 12.26
N LEU A 121 10.57 13.44 11.44
CA LEU A 121 10.01 14.78 11.68
C LEU A 121 8.87 14.81 12.72
N ARG A 122 8.63 13.71 13.44
CA ARG A 122 7.55 13.54 14.44
C ARG A 122 6.15 13.80 13.88
N LEU A 123 5.97 13.62 12.57
CA LEU A 123 4.66 13.63 11.95
C LEU A 123 3.99 12.26 12.12
N GLN A 124 2.71 12.18 11.79
CA GLN A 124 1.96 10.93 11.77
C GLN A 124 1.76 10.47 10.32
N PRO A 125 2.71 9.72 9.73
CA PRO A 125 2.54 9.16 8.40
C PRO A 125 1.72 7.87 8.41
N MET A 126 0.91 7.72 7.37
CA MET A 126 0.22 6.50 7.01
C MET A 126 0.60 6.12 5.59
N LEU A 127 1.19 4.93 5.43
CA LEU A 127 1.66 4.42 4.15
C LEU A 127 0.58 3.55 3.51
N GLU A 128 0.19 3.93 2.30
CA GLU A 128 -0.71 3.18 1.43
C GLU A 128 0.13 2.60 0.26
N PRO A 129 0.66 1.37 0.40
CA PRO A 129 1.68 0.85 -0.51
C PRO A 129 1.17 0.56 -1.92
N SER A 130 -0.12 0.26 -2.09
CA SER A 130 -0.72 -0.10 -3.38
C SER A 130 -1.19 1.08 -4.21
N LYS A 131 -1.16 2.30 -3.67
CA LYS A 131 -1.68 3.49 -4.37
C LYS A 131 -0.60 4.16 -5.18
N THR A 132 -0.91 4.48 -6.42
CA THR A 132 0.05 5.04 -7.37
C THR A 132 -0.37 6.42 -7.84
N HIS A 133 0.59 7.28 -8.15
CA HIS A 133 0.31 8.59 -8.74
C HIS A 133 -0.04 8.42 -10.24
N PRO A 134 -1.06 9.11 -10.80
CA PRO A 134 -1.47 8.91 -12.20
C PRO A 134 -0.37 9.17 -13.24
N LYS A 135 0.57 10.09 -12.94
CA LYS A 135 1.72 10.39 -13.79
C LYS A 135 2.91 9.43 -13.62
N ASP A 136 2.81 8.44 -12.73
CA ASP A 136 3.90 7.51 -12.42
C ASP A 136 3.39 6.12 -12.05
N TRP A 137 2.80 5.44 -13.03
CA TRP A 137 2.16 4.13 -12.85
C TRP A 137 3.11 3.04 -12.32
N ALA A 138 4.42 3.19 -12.50
CA ALA A 138 5.42 2.18 -12.16
C ALA A 138 5.87 2.23 -10.70
N ASN A 139 5.80 3.37 -10.02
CA ASN A 139 6.30 3.51 -8.65
C ASN A 139 5.13 3.63 -7.66
N PRO A 140 4.63 2.50 -7.11
CA PRO A 140 3.52 2.52 -6.20
C PRO A 140 3.94 3.02 -4.82
N GLY A 141 2.97 3.60 -4.13
CA GLY A 141 3.07 4.08 -2.77
C GLY A 141 2.55 5.52 -2.62
N ARG A 142 1.76 5.72 -1.58
CA ARG A 142 1.24 7.02 -1.18
C ARG A 142 1.39 7.18 0.31
N VAL A 143 1.88 8.32 0.76
CA VAL A 143 1.97 8.64 2.19
C VAL A 143 1.00 9.75 2.51
N ARG A 144 0.08 9.50 3.45
CA ARG A 144 -0.73 10.54 4.07
C ARG A 144 -0.08 10.98 5.36
N VAL A 145 0.04 12.27 5.59
CA VAL A 145 0.76 12.83 6.73
C VAL A 145 -0.13 13.80 7.48
N ARG A 146 -0.26 13.57 8.79
CA ARG A 146 -0.91 14.50 9.71
C ARG A 146 0.12 15.13 10.62
N TYR A 147 -0.14 16.37 11.00
CA TYR A 147 0.59 16.98 12.10
C TYR A 147 0.05 16.44 13.42
N PRO A 148 0.93 16.12 14.38
CA PRO A 148 0.48 15.80 15.72
C PRO A 148 -0.22 17.02 16.35
N PRO A 149 -1.09 16.81 17.36
CA PRO A 149 -1.57 17.88 18.22
C PRO A 149 -0.40 18.73 18.75
N ALA A 150 -0.64 20.02 18.98
CA ALA A 150 0.40 20.98 19.39
C ALA A 150 1.17 20.51 20.64
N GLU A 151 0.48 19.87 21.58
CA GLU A 151 1.04 19.34 22.83
C GLU A 151 2.09 18.23 22.63
N LEU A 152 2.01 17.50 21.51
CA LEU A 152 2.92 16.39 21.18
C LEU A 152 4.04 16.82 20.23
N ARG A 153 4.04 18.08 19.80
CA ARG A 153 5.09 18.63 18.93
C ARG A 153 6.28 19.06 19.81
N GLY A 154 7.24 18.15 19.97
CA GLY A 154 8.50 18.46 20.66
C GLY A 154 9.27 19.59 19.96
N SER A 155 10.04 20.36 20.73
CA SER A 155 10.88 21.47 20.24
C SER A 155 12.08 21.05 19.40
N ASP A 156 12.43 19.75 19.41
CA ASP A 156 13.65 19.24 18.80
C ASP A 156 13.55 19.03 17.28
N VAL A 157 12.36 19.17 16.70
CA VAL A 157 12.13 19.04 15.26
C VAL A 157 11.91 20.40 14.59
N PRO A 158 12.37 20.59 13.34
CA PRO A 158 12.17 21.85 12.64
C PRO A 158 10.68 22.13 12.46
N GLU A 159 10.29 23.37 12.73
CA GLU A 159 8.90 23.79 12.57
C GLU A 159 8.53 23.85 11.08
N ILE A 160 7.50 23.09 10.70
CA ILE A 160 7.01 22.99 9.34
C ILE A 160 5.83 23.93 9.17
N HIS A 161 6.05 25.05 8.50
CA HIS A 161 5.05 26.08 8.26
C HIS A 161 4.25 25.79 6.99
N ASN A 162 4.97 25.37 5.93
CA ASN A 162 4.43 25.25 4.59
C ASN A 162 4.66 23.85 4.00
N LYS A 163 3.77 23.45 3.08
CA LYS A 163 3.92 22.20 2.34
C LYS A 163 5.24 22.10 1.58
N HIS A 164 5.73 23.22 1.05
CA HIS A 164 7.01 23.25 0.35
C HIS A 164 8.19 22.94 1.30
N GLN A 165 8.14 23.45 2.54
CA GLN A 165 9.15 23.17 3.55
C GLN A 165 9.15 21.68 3.93
N LEU A 166 7.97 21.08 4.10
CA LEU A 166 7.83 19.62 4.29
C LEU A 166 8.52 18.86 3.15
N TYR A 167 8.30 19.27 1.90
CA TYR A 167 8.95 18.62 0.76
C TYR A 167 10.48 18.75 0.82
N MET A 168 11.02 19.92 1.14
CA MET A 168 12.47 20.10 1.23
C MET A 168 13.10 19.23 2.33
N LEU A 169 12.47 19.16 3.51
CA LEU A 169 12.95 18.34 4.63
C LEU A 169 12.92 16.84 4.29
N VAL A 170 11.82 16.37 3.67
CA VAL A 170 11.73 14.98 3.20
C VAL A 170 12.80 14.70 2.13
N ALA A 171 12.97 15.59 1.17
CA ALA A 171 14.00 15.43 0.12
C ALA A 171 15.42 15.38 0.70
N GLN A 172 15.72 16.22 1.70
CA GLN A 172 17.00 16.21 2.39
C GLN A 172 17.24 14.88 3.12
N TYR A 173 16.22 14.35 3.80
CA TYR A 173 16.30 13.03 4.42
C TYR A 173 16.56 11.93 3.38
N MET A 174 15.86 11.95 2.24
CA MET A 174 16.05 10.95 1.18
C MET A 174 17.45 11.06 0.54
N ARG A 175 18.05 12.25 0.48
CA ARG A 175 19.45 12.40 0.03
C ARG A 175 20.45 11.78 1.00
N GLN A 176 20.16 11.80 2.30
CA GLN A 176 20.96 11.14 3.32
C GLN A 176 20.74 9.63 3.36
N ASN A 177 19.60 9.15 2.84
CA ASN A 177 19.19 7.76 2.79
C ASN A 177 18.87 7.35 1.34
N PRO A 178 19.88 7.28 0.44
CA PRO A 178 19.66 7.03 -0.97
C PRO A 178 19.14 5.59 -1.21
N THR A 179 18.24 5.47 -2.20
CA THR A 179 17.73 4.17 -2.63
C THR A 179 18.83 3.37 -3.33
N THR A 180 19.09 2.17 -2.83
CA THR A 180 20.07 1.20 -3.35
C THR A 180 19.49 -0.21 -3.23
N ASP A 181 20.09 -1.20 -3.91
CA ASP A 181 19.62 -2.61 -3.88
C ASP A 181 19.40 -3.17 -2.47
N LYS A 182 20.22 -2.72 -1.52
CA LYS A 182 20.30 -3.24 -0.15
C LYS A 182 19.67 -2.33 0.89
N CYS A 183 19.02 -1.23 0.49
CA CYS A 183 18.43 -0.34 1.48
C CYS A 183 17.21 -0.99 2.17
N ASP A 184 17.07 -0.72 3.47
CA ASP A 184 16.00 -1.29 4.28
C ASP A 184 14.61 -0.91 3.71
N SER A 185 14.44 0.34 3.28
CA SER A 185 13.16 0.82 2.72
C SER A 185 12.64 -0.02 1.54
N LEU A 186 13.52 -0.72 0.83
CA LEU A 186 13.19 -1.60 -0.30
C LEU A 186 12.97 -3.05 0.17
N ARG A 187 13.78 -3.53 1.12
CA ARG A 187 13.82 -4.94 1.55
C ARG A 187 12.97 -5.28 2.77
N THR A 188 12.45 -4.31 3.51
CA THR A 188 11.56 -4.66 4.61
C THR A 188 10.20 -5.09 4.06
N PRO A 189 9.66 -6.26 4.46
CA PRO A 189 8.34 -6.69 4.04
C PRO A 189 7.24 -5.75 4.55
N ILE A 190 6.13 -5.74 3.83
CA ILE A 190 4.91 -5.07 4.29
C ILE A 190 4.09 -6.11 5.05
N PRO A 191 3.73 -5.90 6.33
CA PRO A 191 3.05 -6.91 7.13
C PRO A 191 1.76 -7.46 6.51
N SER A 192 1.06 -6.64 5.72
CA SER A 192 -0.21 -6.99 5.08
C SER A 192 -0.08 -7.70 3.74
N LEU A 193 1.15 -7.91 3.21
CA LEU A 193 1.34 -8.49 1.89
C LEU A 193 2.56 -9.44 1.88
N PRO A 194 2.34 -10.76 1.94
CA PRO A 194 3.42 -11.75 1.94
C PRO A 194 3.91 -12.01 0.51
N LEU A 195 4.69 -11.08 -0.06
CA LEU A 195 5.46 -11.35 -1.27
C LEU A 195 6.77 -12.05 -0.89
N PRO A 196 7.24 -13.04 -1.69
CA PRO A 196 8.56 -13.61 -1.50
C PRO A 196 9.60 -12.52 -1.74
N MET A 197 10.24 -12.05 -0.68
CA MET A 197 11.33 -11.09 -0.76
C MET A 197 12.57 -11.80 -1.31
N PRO A 198 13.36 -11.17 -2.19
CA PRO A 198 14.68 -11.66 -2.55
C PRO A 198 15.52 -11.89 -1.29
N LYS A 199 16.37 -12.92 -1.31
CA LYS A 199 17.31 -13.15 -0.21
C LYS A 199 18.32 -12.00 -0.14
N GLU A 200 18.98 -11.82 1.00
CA GLU A 200 19.93 -10.72 1.20
C GLU A 200 21.10 -10.74 0.18
N ASP A 201 21.51 -11.95 -0.23
CA ASP A 201 22.58 -12.20 -1.21
C ASP A 201 22.14 -12.06 -2.68
N GLU A 202 20.84 -11.97 -2.94
CA GLU A 202 20.29 -11.80 -4.28
C GLU A 202 20.13 -10.30 -4.60
N ASP A 203 20.37 -9.94 -5.86
CA ASP A 203 20.19 -8.56 -6.34
C ASP A 203 18.70 -8.20 -6.43
N TRP A 204 18.39 -6.90 -6.33
CA TRP A 204 16.99 -6.48 -6.42
C TRP A 204 16.49 -6.62 -7.87
N PRO A 205 15.25 -7.11 -8.10
CA PRO A 205 14.72 -7.18 -9.45
C PRO A 205 14.52 -5.77 -10.04
N HIS A 206 15.06 -5.55 -11.24
CA HIS A 206 14.90 -4.30 -11.97
C HIS A 206 13.87 -4.43 -13.09
N PRO A 207 13.07 -3.39 -13.36
CA PRO A 207 12.10 -3.42 -14.44
C PRO A 207 12.80 -3.45 -15.80
N ALA A 208 12.27 -4.22 -16.75
CA ALA A 208 12.72 -4.18 -18.15
C ALA A 208 12.20 -2.91 -18.83
N VAL A 209 13.01 -1.85 -18.88
CA VAL A 209 12.60 -0.55 -19.42
C VAL A 209 12.93 -0.45 -20.91
N PRO A 210 11.93 -0.29 -21.81
CA PRO A 210 12.20 -0.04 -23.22
C PRO A 210 13.00 1.25 -23.43
N ARG A 211 13.80 1.31 -24.51
CA ARG A 211 14.60 2.50 -24.81
C ARG A 211 13.71 3.75 -24.91
N GLY A 212 14.12 4.82 -24.23
CA GLY A 212 13.43 6.10 -24.22
C GLY A 212 12.33 6.23 -23.14
N TRP A 213 11.93 5.14 -22.48
CA TRP A 213 11.01 5.21 -21.35
C TRP A 213 11.73 5.69 -20.10
N LYS A 214 11.10 6.61 -19.36
CA LYS A 214 11.61 7.10 -18.08
C LYS A 214 10.94 6.32 -16.96
N MET A 215 11.70 5.45 -16.32
CA MET A 215 11.27 4.64 -15.18
C MET A 215 12.42 4.57 -14.17
N ASN A 216 12.06 4.42 -12.90
CA ASN A 216 13.01 4.27 -11.80
C ASN A 216 13.63 2.87 -11.86
N GLU A 217 14.93 2.79 -11.55
CA GLU A 217 15.70 1.55 -11.50
C GLU A 217 15.30 0.67 -10.31
N PHE A 218 15.05 1.30 -9.16
CA PHE A 218 14.57 0.64 -7.96
C PHE A 218 13.09 0.92 -7.79
N LEU A 219 12.30 -0.15 -7.73
CA LEU A 219 10.86 -0.11 -7.51
C LEU A 219 10.48 -1.12 -6.42
N PRO A 220 9.48 -0.82 -5.58
CA PRO A 220 8.94 -1.82 -4.65
C PRO A 220 8.44 -3.07 -5.38
N LEU A 221 8.50 -4.26 -4.76
CA LEU A 221 8.03 -5.50 -5.40
C LEU A 221 6.56 -5.47 -5.84
N LEU A 222 5.74 -4.64 -5.19
CA LEU A 222 4.34 -4.42 -5.56
C LEU A 222 4.17 -3.60 -6.85
N SER A 223 5.27 -3.10 -7.42
CA SER A 223 5.25 -2.33 -8.66
C SER A 223 4.63 -3.14 -9.79
N PRO A 224 3.64 -2.58 -10.51
CA PRO A 224 3.11 -3.19 -11.72
C PRO A 224 4.20 -3.45 -12.78
N ALA A 225 5.30 -2.69 -12.76
CA ALA A 225 6.42 -2.85 -13.69
C ALA A 225 7.34 -4.02 -13.35
N LEU A 226 7.30 -4.54 -12.11
CA LEU A 226 8.04 -5.72 -11.67
C LEU A 226 7.17 -6.98 -11.68
N THR A 227 5.94 -6.89 -11.15
CA THR A 227 5.01 -8.05 -11.09
C THR A 227 4.33 -8.34 -12.44
N GLY A 228 4.57 -7.53 -13.48
CA GLY A 228 4.13 -7.83 -14.85
C GLY A 228 2.63 -7.66 -15.09
N GLY A 229 1.94 -6.76 -14.37
CA GLY A 229 0.55 -6.37 -14.68
C GLY A 229 -0.50 -7.50 -14.76
N GLY A 230 -0.20 -8.70 -14.26
CA GLY A 230 -1.10 -9.87 -14.32
C GLY A 230 -0.70 -10.95 -15.34
N VAL A 231 0.43 -10.81 -16.05
CA VAL A 231 1.02 -11.88 -16.87
C VAL A 231 2.50 -11.95 -16.56
N SER A 232 2.89 -12.86 -15.66
CA SER A 232 4.30 -13.22 -15.54
C SER A 232 4.72 -13.90 -16.85
N GLU A 233 5.82 -13.44 -17.44
CA GLU A 233 6.53 -14.15 -18.53
C GLU A 233 6.92 -15.57 -18.09
N ASP A 234 7.04 -15.80 -16.77
CA ASP A 234 7.32 -17.09 -16.15
C ASP A 234 6.07 -17.91 -15.83
N LEU A 235 4.85 -17.55 -16.24
CA LEU A 235 3.64 -18.35 -15.94
C LEU A 235 3.77 -19.80 -16.45
N PHE A 236 4.38 -19.99 -17.62
CA PHE A 236 4.68 -21.32 -18.16
C PHE A 236 5.77 -22.05 -17.37
N LYS A 237 6.74 -21.32 -16.82
CA LYS A 237 7.86 -21.85 -16.04
C LYS A 237 7.43 -22.21 -14.62
N ASP A 238 6.59 -21.40 -13.99
CA ASP A 238 5.94 -21.70 -12.71
C ASP A 238 4.94 -22.84 -12.85
N MET A 239 4.18 -22.89 -13.96
CA MET A 239 3.31 -24.03 -14.26
C MET A 239 4.12 -25.32 -14.46
N MET A 240 5.23 -25.28 -15.20
CA MET A 240 6.11 -26.44 -15.36
C MET A 240 6.82 -26.82 -14.06
N LYS A 241 7.21 -25.87 -13.22
CA LYS A 241 7.78 -26.14 -11.89
C LYS A 241 6.74 -26.80 -10.97
N HIS A 242 5.49 -26.37 -11.04
CA HIS A 242 4.38 -26.99 -10.32
C HIS A 242 4.06 -28.41 -10.85
N MET A 243 4.17 -28.61 -12.16
CA MET A 243 4.00 -29.92 -12.81
C MET A 243 5.17 -30.86 -12.52
N GLN A 244 6.40 -30.34 -12.47
CA GLN A 244 7.62 -31.08 -12.12
C GLN A 244 7.66 -31.46 -10.64
N ASN A 245 6.99 -30.68 -9.78
CA ASN A 245 6.71 -31.02 -8.38
C ASN A 245 5.53 -31.99 -8.21
N GLY A 246 4.96 -32.54 -9.29
CA GLY A 246 3.99 -33.64 -9.25
C GLY A 246 2.51 -33.24 -9.15
N GLY A 247 2.17 -31.97 -9.37
CA GLY A 247 0.77 -31.53 -9.41
C GLY A 247 0.13 -31.73 -10.78
N ASN A 248 -0.88 -32.61 -10.90
CA ASN A 248 -1.65 -32.79 -12.13
C ASN A 248 -2.62 -31.60 -12.34
N PRO A 249 -2.42 -30.74 -13.37
CA PRO A 249 -3.26 -29.55 -13.58
C PRO A 249 -4.71 -29.91 -13.97
N MET A 250 -4.94 -31.10 -14.52
CA MET A 250 -6.26 -31.60 -14.91
C MET A 250 -7.15 -31.91 -13.69
N ALA A 251 -6.56 -32.30 -12.55
CA ALA A 251 -7.31 -32.64 -11.33
C ALA A 251 -7.87 -31.39 -10.63
N ALA A 252 -7.15 -30.26 -10.70
CA ALA A 252 -7.63 -28.99 -10.19
C ALA A 252 -8.74 -28.38 -11.06
N LEU A 253 -8.74 -28.65 -12.37
CA LEU A 253 -9.75 -28.18 -13.31
C LEU A 253 -11.02 -29.04 -13.31
N MET A 254 -10.91 -30.36 -13.10
CA MET A 254 -12.06 -31.27 -13.01
C MET A 254 -12.63 -31.44 -11.60
N GLY A 255 -11.96 -30.95 -10.56
CA GLY A 255 -12.46 -30.98 -9.18
C GLY A 255 -13.61 -30.01 -8.86
N GLY A 256 -14.13 -29.30 -9.86
CA GLY A 256 -15.16 -28.26 -9.71
C GLY A 256 -16.55 -28.60 -10.26
N SER A 257 -16.81 -29.83 -10.70
CA SER A 257 -18.14 -30.24 -11.19
C SER A 257 -18.72 -31.36 -10.33
N ASP A 258 -19.34 -30.97 -9.22
CA ASP A 258 -20.32 -31.80 -8.53
C ASP A 258 -21.71 -31.42 -9.05
N PRO A 259 -22.47 -32.38 -9.59
CA PRO A 259 -23.88 -32.41 -9.27
C PRO A 259 -24.28 -33.81 -8.82
N GLY A 260 -24.38 -34.00 -7.51
CA GLY A 260 -25.62 -34.45 -6.90
C GLY A 260 -26.03 -35.92 -7.10
N ALA A 261 -26.05 -36.61 -5.96
CA ALA A 261 -26.96 -37.71 -5.60
C ALA A 261 -26.90 -39.00 -6.43
N THR A 262 -26.48 -40.10 -5.80
CA THR A 262 -27.38 -41.17 -5.32
C THR A 262 -26.58 -42.39 -4.81
N MET A 263 -26.91 -42.81 -3.58
CA MET A 263 -27.09 -44.19 -3.09
C MET A 263 -26.03 -45.26 -3.39
N GLY A 264 -25.55 -45.92 -2.33
CA GLY A 264 -25.29 -47.36 -2.38
C GLY A 264 -24.10 -47.87 -1.56
N ALA A 265 -24.39 -48.41 -0.38
CA ALA A 265 -23.48 -49.14 0.49
C ALA A 265 -22.81 -50.35 -0.20
N SER A 266 -21.56 -50.66 0.15
CA SER A 266 -21.13 -51.95 0.72
C SER A 266 -19.60 -52.10 0.73
N GLU A 267 -19.14 -52.80 1.76
CA GLU A 267 -17.77 -53.06 2.18
C GLU A 267 -17.20 -54.32 1.45
N PRO A 268 -16.10 -54.97 1.89
CA PRO A 268 -14.75 -54.88 1.34
C PRO A 268 -14.26 -56.18 0.64
N ALA A 269 -13.12 -56.15 -0.07
CA ALA A 269 -12.38 -57.39 -0.37
C ALA A 269 -10.88 -57.20 -0.62
N ALA A 270 -10.14 -58.18 -0.11
CA ALA A 270 -8.71 -58.24 0.10
C ALA A 270 -7.94 -59.04 -0.98
N LYS A 271 -6.60 -59.09 -0.79
CA LYS A 271 -5.59 -60.04 -1.33
C LYS A 271 -5.16 -59.74 -2.79
N LYS A 272 -3.92 -59.95 -3.22
CA LYS A 272 -2.81 -60.77 -2.71
C LYS A 272 -1.50 -60.35 -3.39
N LYS A 273 -0.43 -60.39 -2.58
CA LYS A 273 1.00 -60.48 -2.89
C LYS A 273 1.31 -61.62 -3.89
N LYS A 274 2.18 -61.42 -4.90
CA LYS A 274 3.23 -62.39 -5.29
C LYS A 274 4.30 -61.83 -6.25
N ASP A 275 5.47 -62.42 -6.08
CA ASP A 275 6.85 -62.08 -6.43
C ASP A 275 7.28 -62.06 -7.92
N LYS A 276 8.20 -61.14 -8.20
CA LYS A 276 9.56 -61.32 -8.79
C LYS A 276 9.84 -62.61 -9.58
N LYS A 277 10.17 -62.45 -10.88
CA LYS A 277 11.33 -63.14 -11.50
C LYS A 277 11.73 -62.48 -12.83
N GLY A 278 13.01 -62.10 -12.92
CA GLY A 278 13.64 -61.67 -14.17
C GLY A 278 14.10 -62.84 -15.05
N LYS A 279 14.33 -62.50 -16.32
CA LYS A 279 15.18 -63.11 -17.38
C LYS A 279 14.80 -62.30 -18.64
N GLY A 280 15.67 -61.62 -19.39
CA GLY A 280 17.03 -61.96 -19.78
C GLY A 280 17.00 -62.75 -21.10
N LYS A 281 17.64 -62.19 -22.15
CA LYS A 281 17.81 -62.63 -23.56
C LYS A 281 16.85 -61.95 -24.54
N ALA A 282 17.26 -61.47 -25.72
CA ALA A 282 18.53 -61.50 -26.44
C ALA A 282 18.62 -60.24 -27.31
#